data_AF-A0A0P0WPR9-F1
#
_entry.id   AF-A0A0P0WPR9-F1
#
_cell.length_a   1.000
_cell.length_b   1.000
_cell.length_c   1.000
_cell.angle_alpha   90.00
_cell.angle_beta   90.00
_cell.angle_gamma   90.00
#
_symmetry.space_group_name_H-M   'P 1'
#
loop_
_entity.id
_entity.type
_entity.pdbx_description
1 polymer ?
#
loop_
_entity_poly.entity_id
_entity_poly.type
_entity_poly.pdbx_seq_one_letter_code
_entity_poly.pdbx_strand_id
1 'polypeptide(L)'
;MSSIGRVTMVQAVLSAIPIYLLISVDAPKWVIKGIDKIQRGFLWAGKVQANGGCCRIAWSRVCAPKNYGGLGLPNLELMGIALRSRWTWLQRTSLGKPWKGLDIPGSQKEKSFVAASTVCQLGDGQTILFWEDSWLQEGCIRSIAPNIYDRVSPCMRRHRTVAEALTDRRWIKDIAGALGIQAILEYLKLWSLLHLATCIPTTPDSFSWKWESSGQYISRSSYKALFFGRISFLSTPIWKSLAPPRCRFFLWLVAINRCWTADRLRSQGLPHLDRCVLCDQKEESIDHILVGCPESRQLWWWTLRALGIPDCLPINEPSFHLWLCGSRMKLREQHRWGFDTITTLMAWSIWKEQNNRIFNQQSKSWIEVAKAMVEEAVLWKSTNAGVPSILPL
;
A
#
# COMPACT_ATOMS: atom_id res chain seq x y z
N MET A 1 25.42 -7.06 6.49
CA MET A 1 23.98 -7.39 6.42
C MET A 1 23.38 -6.83 5.13
N SER A 2 22.65 -7.64 4.37
CA SER A 2 21.99 -7.22 3.12
C SER A 2 20.81 -6.26 3.38
N SER A 3 20.41 -5.47 2.38
CA SER A 3 19.27 -4.54 2.50
C SER A 3 18.00 -5.25 2.95
N ILE A 4 17.72 -6.44 2.43
CA ILE A 4 16.52 -7.21 2.80
C ILE A 4 16.59 -7.78 4.23
N GLY A 5 17.79 -8.13 4.71
CA GLY A 5 17.99 -8.47 6.12
C GLY A 5 17.67 -7.30 7.04
N ARG A 6 18.08 -6.08 6.63
CA ARG A 6 17.74 -4.85 7.35
C ARG A 6 16.24 -4.55 7.33
N VAL A 7 15.55 -4.74 6.19
CA VAL A 7 14.07 -4.63 6.12
C VAL A 7 13.41 -5.53 7.16
N THR A 8 13.86 -6.78 7.25
CA THR A 8 13.31 -7.77 8.20
C THR A 8 13.49 -7.32 9.65
N MET A 9 14.67 -6.82 10.00
CA MET A 9 14.95 -6.28 11.34
C MET A 9 14.18 -5.01 11.66
N VAL A 10 14.00 -4.10 10.68
CA VAL A 10 13.14 -2.92 10.88
C VAL A 10 11.73 -3.38 11.22
N GLN A 11 11.17 -4.29 10.44
CA GLN A 11 9.80 -4.77 10.61
C GLN A 11 9.59 -5.51 11.93
N ALA A 12 10.47 -6.45 12.26
CA ALA A 12 10.28 -7.34 13.42
C ALA A 12 10.70 -6.69 14.75
N VAL A 13 11.68 -5.79 14.74
CA VAL A 13 12.26 -5.21 15.96
C VAL A 13 11.90 -3.74 16.07
N LEU A 14 12.41 -2.89 15.17
CA LEU A 14 12.30 -1.43 15.33
C LEU A 14 10.87 -0.91 15.24
N SER A 15 10.02 -1.56 14.42
CA SER A 15 8.61 -1.19 14.32
C SER A 15 7.76 -1.77 15.45
N ALA A 16 8.26 -2.76 16.20
CA ALA A 16 7.54 -3.37 17.33
C ALA A 16 7.65 -2.54 18.61
N ILE A 17 8.81 -1.91 18.84
CA ILE A 17 9.10 -1.10 20.04
C ILE A 17 8.03 -0.05 20.34
N PRO A 18 7.59 0.81 19.40
CA PRO A 18 6.63 1.87 19.72
C PRO A 18 5.17 1.39 19.82
N ILE A 19 4.86 0.13 19.50
CA ILE A 19 3.46 -0.32 19.36
C ILE A 19 2.67 -0.11 20.65
N TYR A 20 3.24 -0.44 21.81
CA TYR A 20 2.54 -0.29 23.09
C TYR A 20 2.13 1.17 23.36
N LEU A 21 3.03 2.12 23.09
CA LEU A 21 2.76 3.55 23.23
C LEU A 21 1.72 4.04 22.21
N LEU A 22 1.79 3.54 20.97
CA LEU A 22 0.88 3.95 19.89
C LEU A 22 -0.56 3.45 20.10
N ILE A 23 -0.78 2.43 20.94
CA ILE A 23 -2.13 1.96 21.32
C ILE A 23 -2.85 2.99 22.19
N SER A 24 -2.13 3.72 23.04
CA SER A 24 -2.74 4.61 24.05
C SER A 24 -2.60 6.09 23.74
N VAL A 25 -1.53 6.51 23.06
CA VAL A 25 -1.18 7.93 22.87
C VAL A 25 -1.12 8.29 21.39
N ASP A 26 -1.67 9.45 21.04
CA ASP A 26 -1.36 10.11 19.76
C ASP A 26 0.06 10.70 19.81
N ALA A 27 1.04 9.86 19.46
CA ALA A 27 2.44 10.23 19.49
C ALA A 27 2.70 11.50 18.67
N PRO A 28 3.31 12.55 19.24
CA PRO A 28 3.61 13.77 18.51
C PRO A 28 4.40 13.49 17.23
N LYS A 29 4.13 14.26 16.17
CA LYS A 29 4.77 14.07 14.85
C LYS A 29 6.30 14.04 14.91
N TRP A 30 6.93 14.78 15.84
CA TRP A 30 8.38 14.79 15.99
C TRP A 30 8.92 13.46 16.52
N VAL A 31 8.18 12.77 17.40
CA VAL A 31 8.53 11.43 17.91
C VAL A 31 8.51 10.43 16.76
N ILE A 32 7.41 10.40 16.01
CA ILE A 32 7.26 9.52 14.84
C ILE A 32 8.40 9.78 13.84
N LYS A 33 8.67 11.04 13.50
CA LYS A 33 9.78 11.42 12.60
C LYS A 33 11.15 11.00 13.15
N GLY A 34 11.36 11.07 14.47
CA GLY A 34 12.59 10.62 15.12
C GLY A 34 12.81 9.12 14.96
N ILE A 35 11.78 8.32 15.22
CA ILE A 35 11.83 6.85 15.05
C ILE A 35 12.00 6.49 13.57
N ASP A 36 11.24 7.11 12.68
CA ASP A 36 11.35 6.92 11.23
C ASP A 36 12.75 7.26 10.73
N LYS A 37 13.41 8.30 11.29
CA LYS A 37 14.79 8.66 10.94
C LYS A 37 15.76 7.51 11.27
N ILE A 38 15.61 6.88 12.43
CA ILE A 38 16.44 5.74 12.87
C ILE A 38 16.16 4.53 11.96
N GLN A 39 14.89 4.18 11.74
CA GLN A 39 14.50 3.05 10.89
C GLN A 39 15.01 3.21 9.45
N ARG A 40 14.87 4.41 8.88
CA ARG A 40 15.35 4.76 7.54
C ARG A 40 16.88 4.73 7.48
N GLY A 41 17.56 5.26 8.50
CA GLY A 41 19.01 5.22 8.64
C GLY A 41 19.54 3.79 8.61
N PHE A 42 18.95 2.95 9.46
CA PHE A 42 19.33 1.54 9.56
C PHE A 42 19.08 0.81 8.25
N LEU A 43 17.91 0.99 7.61
CA LEU A 43 17.59 0.33 6.34
C LEU A 43 18.61 0.66 5.23
N TRP A 44 18.81 1.94 4.95
CA TRP A 44 19.55 2.38 3.77
C TRP A 44 21.05 2.44 4.00
N ALA A 45 21.50 2.98 5.14
CA ALA A 45 22.92 3.18 5.44
C ALA A 45 23.50 2.12 6.39
N GLY A 46 22.67 1.39 7.14
CA GLY A 46 23.16 0.51 8.21
C GLY A 46 23.73 1.30 9.39
N LYS A 47 23.35 2.57 9.52
CA LYS A 47 23.80 3.52 10.55
C LYS A 47 22.58 4.15 11.20
N VAL A 48 22.72 4.72 12.40
CA VAL A 48 21.62 5.41 13.11
C VAL A 48 21.06 6.58 12.29
N GLN A 49 21.91 7.27 11.52
CA GLN A 49 21.51 8.37 10.65
C GLN A 49 21.93 8.09 9.20
N ALA A 50 21.00 8.31 8.28
CA ALA A 50 21.27 8.39 6.85
C ALA A 50 21.13 9.85 6.41
N ASN A 51 22.14 10.37 5.72
CA ASN A 51 22.01 11.62 4.98
C ASN A 51 21.01 11.40 3.83
N GLY A 52 20.35 12.48 3.37
CA GLY A 52 19.28 12.40 2.36
C GLY A 52 19.68 11.58 1.12
N GLY A 53 20.92 11.74 0.65
CA GLY A 53 21.45 11.01 -0.52
C GLY A 53 21.60 9.49 -0.34
N CYS A 54 21.55 8.96 0.89
CA CYS A 54 21.57 7.51 1.11
C CYS A 54 20.21 6.85 0.84
N CYS A 55 19.10 7.61 0.92
CA CYS A 55 17.76 7.08 0.84
C CYS A 55 17.26 7.08 -0.60
N ARG A 56 17.13 5.91 -1.23
CA ARG A 56 16.71 5.82 -2.64
C ARG A 56 15.24 6.19 -2.87
N ILE A 57 14.39 6.05 -1.84
CA ILE A 57 12.92 6.12 -1.95
C ILE A 57 12.35 6.86 -0.74
N ALA A 58 11.29 7.64 -0.96
CA ALA A 58 10.53 8.28 0.10
C ALA A 58 10.00 7.27 1.14
N TRP A 59 10.16 7.56 2.44
CA TRP A 59 9.81 6.65 3.52
C TRP A 59 8.33 6.23 3.51
N SER A 60 7.43 7.16 3.18
CA SER A 60 5.99 6.90 3.03
C SER A 60 5.65 5.86 1.96
N ARG A 61 6.47 5.78 0.90
CA ARG A 61 6.36 4.77 -0.16
C ARG A 61 6.96 3.44 0.30
N VAL A 62 8.08 3.46 1.02
CA VAL A 62 8.66 2.24 1.60
C VAL A 62 7.69 1.54 2.56
N CYS A 63 6.97 2.33 3.38
CA CYS A 63 5.98 1.82 4.34
C CYS A 63 4.65 1.41 3.70
N ALA A 64 4.44 1.67 2.41
CA ALA A 64 3.25 1.20 1.73
C ALA A 64 3.25 -0.34 1.66
N PRO A 65 2.09 -1.00 1.72
CA PRO A 65 1.97 -2.41 1.40
C PRO A 65 2.55 -2.74 0.02
N LYS A 66 2.97 -3.99 -0.18
CA LYS A 66 3.60 -4.46 -1.43
C LYS A 66 2.71 -4.25 -2.66
N ASN A 67 1.40 -4.46 -2.51
CA ASN A 67 0.37 -4.20 -3.53
C ASN A 67 0.15 -2.71 -3.84
N TYR A 68 0.79 -1.80 -3.10
CA TYR A 68 0.85 -0.36 -3.39
C TYR A 68 2.29 0.11 -3.66
N GLY A 69 3.19 -0.82 -4.02
CA GLY A 69 4.55 -0.52 -4.48
C GLY A 69 5.58 -0.26 -3.38
N GLY A 70 5.25 -0.52 -2.12
CA GLY A 70 6.20 -0.44 -1.00
C GLY A 70 6.80 -1.78 -0.60
N LEU A 71 7.50 -1.79 0.55
CA LEU A 71 8.07 -2.99 1.16
C LEU A 71 7.14 -3.63 2.20
N GLY A 72 6.09 -2.93 2.62
CA GLY A 72 5.20 -3.37 3.69
C GLY A 72 5.74 -3.12 5.10
N LEU A 73 6.72 -2.21 5.27
CA LEU A 73 7.12 -1.75 6.61
C LEU A 73 5.97 -0.99 7.27
N PRO A 74 5.74 -1.13 8.58
CA PRO A 74 4.70 -0.37 9.28
C PRO A 74 4.91 1.15 9.18
N ASN A 75 3.93 1.86 8.64
CA ASN A 75 3.85 3.32 8.78
C ASN A 75 3.35 3.63 10.19
N LEU A 76 4.19 4.24 11.04
CA LEU A 76 3.85 4.44 12.44
C LEU A 76 2.67 5.39 12.68
N GLU A 77 2.47 6.41 11.83
CA GLU A 77 1.30 7.31 11.92
C GLU A 77 0.00 6.55 11.63
N LEU A 78 -0.04 5.83 10.50
CA LEU A 78 -1.22 5.04 10.12
C LEU A 78 -1.46 3.86 11.08
N MET A 79 -0.39 3.22 11.56
CA MET A 79 -0.47 2.17 12.56
C MET A 79 -1.05 2.71 13.88
N GLY A 80 -0.59 3.88 14.33
CA GLY A 80 -1.16 4.55 15.50
C GLY A 80 -2.66 4.81 15.36
N ILE A 81 -3.09 5.36 14.23
CA ILE A 81 -4.52 5.57 13.92
C ILE A 81 -5.28 4.23 13.98
N ALA A 82 -4.78 3.18 13.33
CA ALA A 82 -5.40 1.85 13.32
C ALA A 82 -5.35 1.10 14.66
N LEU A 83 -4.46 1.47 15.58
CA LEU A 83 -4.46 0.90 16.93
C LEU A 83 -5.47 1.63 17.80
N ARG A 84 -5.44 2.97 17.80
CA ARG A 84 -6.33 3.82 18.62
C ARG A 84 -7.79 3.79 18.19
N SER A 85 -8.05 3.61 16.88
CA SER A 85 -9.43 3.48 16.35
C SER A 85 -10.23 2.36 17.01
N ARG A 86 -9.56 1.37 17.63
CA ARG A 86 -10.19 0.34 18.47
C ARG A 86 -10.98 0.96 19.62
N TRP A 87 -10.46 1.98 20.29
CA TRP A 87 -11.09 2.60 21.44
C TRP A 87 -12.36 3.37 21.04
N THR A 88 -12.28 4.15 19.96
CA THR A 88 -13.45 4.83 19.39
C THR A 88 -14.52 3.85 18.94
N TRP A 89 -14.14 2.71 18.35
CA TRP A 89 -15.07 1.63 18.01
C TRP A 89 -15.74 1.02 19.26
N LEU A 90 -14.97 0.72 20.30
CA LEU A 90 -15.48 0.14 21.54
C LEU A 90 -16.42 1.10 22.29
N GLN A 91 -16.18 2.41 22.21
CA GLN A 91 -17.06 3.42 22.81
C GLN A 91 -18.49 3.34 22.28
N ARG A 92 -18.65 2.91 21.02
CA ARG A 92 -19.94 2.79 20.35
C ARG A 92 -20.60 1.42 20.53
N THR A 93 -19.80 0.36 20.54
CA THR A 93 -20.30 -1.02 20.53
C THR A 93 -20.43 -1.63 21.92
N SER A 94 -19.63 -1.20 22.88
CA SER A 94 -19.55 -1.84 24.20
C SER A 94 -20.28 -1.02 25.26
N LEU A 95 -21.60 -0.96 25.17
CA LEU A 95 -22.45 -0.10 26.01
C LEU A 95 -22.41 -0.44 27.51
N GLY A 96 -22.03 -1.66 27.89
CA GLY A 96 -21.95 -2.12 29.27
C GLY A 96 -20.57 -1.98 29.94
N LYS A 97 -19.58 -1.37 29.28
CA LYS A 97 -18.23 -1.24 29.87
C LYS A 97 -18.14 -0.02 30.79
N PRO A 98 -17.41 -0.12 31.92
CA PRO A 98 -17.34 0.95 32.94
C PRO A 98 -16.70 2.24 32.40
N TRP A 99 -15.87 2.16 31.36
CA TRP A 99 -15.20 3.30 30.75
C TRP A 99 -16.04 4.04 29.70
N LYS A 100 -17.32 3.70 29.49
CA LYS A 100 -18.17 4.35 28.48
C LYS A 100 -18.25 5.88 28.62
N GLY A 101 -18.22 6.37 29.87
CA GLY A 101 -18.28 7.80 30.18
C GLY A 101 -16.93 8.53 30.12
N LEU A 102 -15.82 7.82 29.87
CA LEU A 102 -14.52 8.45 29.77
C LEU A 102 -14.34 9.07 28.38
N ASP A 103 -13.83 10.30 28.34
CA ASP A 103 -13.41 10.90 27.07
C ASP A 103 -12.13 10.19 26.60
N ILE A 104 -12.28 9.39 25.56
CA ILE A 104 -11.17 8.65 24.96
C ILE A 104 -10.41 9.64 24.07
N PRO A 105 -9.14 9.97 24.39
CA PRO A 105 -8.36 10.86 23.55
C PRO A 105 -8.23 10.25 22.16
N GLY A 106 -8.62 11.00 21.15
CA GLY A 106 -8.56 10.55 19.76
C GLY A 106 -8.50 11.74 18.82
N SER A 107 -7.63 11.63 17.82
CA SER A 107 -7.49 12.67 16.81
C SER A 107 -8.75 12.77 15.94
N GLN A 108 -9.01 13.94 15.35
CA GLN A 108 -10.14 14.09 14.43
C GLN A 108 -10.05 13.13 13.23
N LYS A 109 -8.83 12.78 12.81
CA LYS A 109 -8.58 11.79 11.75
C LYS A 109 -9.09 10.40 12.16
N GLU A 110 -8.81 9.98 13.39
CA GLU A 110 -9.28 8.68 13.93
C GLU A 110 -10.80 8.64 14.01
N LYS A 111 -11.43 9.68 14.57
CA LYS A 111 -12.90 9.78 14.67
C LYS A 111 -13.55 9.72 13.28
N SER A 112 -13.01 10.47 12.32
CA SER A 112 -13.52 10.48 10.94
C SER A 112 -13.31 9.14 10.24
N PHE A 113 -12.17 8.48 10.46
CA PHE A 113 -11.88 7.16 9.89
C PHE A 113 -12.81 6.08 10.43
N VAL A 114 -13.07 6.06 11.74
CA VAL A 114 -14.00 5.13 12.37
C VAL A 114 -15.42 5.37 11.90
N ALA A 115 -15.86 6.62 11.82
CA ALA A 115 -17.17 6.98 11.27
C ALA A 115 -17.34 6.47 9.83
N ALA A 116 -16.36 6.72 8.95
CA ALA A 116 -16.39 6.26 7.56
C ALA A 116 -16.28 4.73 7.39
N SER A 117 -15.78 4.04 8.43
CA SER A 117 -15.59 2.58 8.44
C SER A 117 -16.68 1.81 9.18
N THR A 118 -17.65 2.51 9.77
CA THR A 118 -18.75 1.93 10.53
C THR A 118 -20.03 1.98 9.72
N VAL A 119 -20.67 0.83 9.54
CA VAL A 119 -22.01 0.72 8.96
C VAL A 119 -22.99 0.46 10.09
N CYS A 120 -24.00 1.32 10.21
CA CYS A 120 -25.03 1.21 11.25
C CYS A 120 -26.26 0.54 10.66
N GLN A 121 -26.84 -0.42 11.37
CA GLN A 121 -28.16 -0.97 11.07
C GLN A 121 -29.14 -0.43 12.08
N LEU A 122 -30.19 0.25 11.58
CA LEU A 122 -31.21 0.86 12.40
C LEU A 122 -32.05 -0.22 13.10
N GLY A 123 -32.08 -0.17 14.42
CA GLY A 123 -33.00 -0.91 15.28
C GLY A 123 -33.94 0.06 15.97
N ASP A 124 -33.82 0.17 17.28
CA ASP A 124 -34.58 1.10 18.14
C ASP A 124 -34.22 2.58 17.91
N GLY A 125 -33.08 2.86 17.27
CA GLY A 125 -32.59 4.20 16.95
C GLY A 125 -32.08 4.98 18.16
N GLN A 126 -31.87 4.34 19.32
CA GLN A 126 -31.49 5.02 20.56
C GLN A 126 -29.99 5.31 20.65
N THR A 127 -29.16 4.62 19.87
CA THR A 127 -27.70 4.73 19.96
C THR A 127 -27.06 5.34 18.72
N ILE A 128 -27.74 5.24 17.57
CA ILE A 128 -27.31 5.85 16.32
C ILE A 128 -27.58 7.36 16.37
N LEU A 129 -26.56 8.16 16.09
CA LEU A 129 -26.61 9.61 15.95
C LEU A 129 -27.14 10.00 14.58
N PHE A 130 -28.27 10.70 14.56
CA PHE A 130 -29.02 11.01 13.35
C PHE A 130 -28.18 11.76 12.29
N TRP A 131 -27.42 12.78 12.71
CA TRP A 131 -26.66 13.67 11.81
C TRP A 131 -25.24 13.17 11.47
N GLU A 132 -24.64 12.34 12.33
CA GLU A 132 -23.23 11.93 12.22
C GLU A 132 -23.05 10.57 11.57
N ASP A 133 -23.97 9.64 11.82
CA ASP A 133 -23.79 8.23 11.45
C ASP A 133 -24.28 7.88 10.05
N SER A 134 -23.67 6.85 9.49
CA SER A 134 -24.08 6.26 8.22
C SER A 134 -25.10 5.15 8.46
N TRP A 135 -26.35 5.54 8.72
CA TRP A 135 -27.48 4.62 8.98
C TRP A 135 -28.52 4.60 7.85
N LEU A 136 -28.42 5.52 6.89
CA LEU A 136 -29.19 5.48 5.63
C LEU A 136 -28.43 4.66 4.59
N GLN A 137 -29.16 4.06 3.65
CA GLN A 137 -28.55 3.32 2.54
C GLN A 137 -27.60 4.19 1.68
N GLU A 138 -27.92 5.47 1.53
CA GLU A 138 -27.10 6.44 0.79
C GLU A 138 -25.87 6.96 1.57
N GLY A 139 -25.73 6.62 2.85
CA GLY A 139 -24.62 7.07 3.71
C GLY A 139 -25.07 7.91 4.90
N CYS A 140 -24.21 8.83 5.36
CA CYS A 140 -24.56 9.75 6.44
C CYS A 140 -25.25 11.01 5.90
N ILE A 141 -26.05 11.66 6.73
CA ILE A 141 -26.79 12.87 6.33
C ILE A 141 -25.84 14.00 5.91
N ARG A 142 -24.67 14.11 6.55
CA ARG A 142 -23.62 15.07 6.16
C ARG A 142 -23.21 14.96 4.69
N SER A 143 -23.15 13.75 4.13
CA SER A 143 -22.83 13.56 2.71
C SER A 143 -24.02 13.74 1.78
N ILE A 144 -25.23 13.45 2.25
CA ILE A 144 -26.45 13.51 1.44
C ILE A 144 -26.97 14.96 1.33
N ALA A 145 -26.90 15.71 2.42
CA ALA A 145 -27.47 17.04 2.59
C ALA A 145 -26.50 17.98 3.34
N PRO A 146 -25.35 18.33 2.74
CA PRO A 146 -24.32 19.14 3.39
C PRO A 146 -24.80 20.56 3.76
N ASN A 147 -25.63 21.20 2.92
CA ASN A 147 -26.13 22.54 3.20
C ASN A 147 -27.14 22.55 4.36
N ILE A 148 -27.90 21.46 4.52
CA ILE A 148 -28.75 21.27 5.71
C ILE A 148 -27.90 20.98 6.94
N TYR A 149 -26.93 20.07 6.82
CA TYR A 149 -26.04 19.71 7.91
C TYR A 149 -25.34 20.94 8.50
N ASP A 150 -24.86 21.87 7.66
CA ASP A 150 -24.19 23.10 8.09
C ASP A 150 -25.10 24.06 8.89
N ARG A 151 -26.42 23.94 8.77
CA ARG A 151 -27.41 24.72 9.53
C ARG A 151 -27.80 24.13 10.87
N VAL A 152 -27.41 22.88 11.14
CA VAL A 152 -27.68 22.22 12.42
C VAL A 152 -26.61 22.63 13.43
N SER A 153 -26.95 22.94 14.68
CA SER A 153 -25.92 23.32 15.65
C SER A 153 -24.97 22.14 15.96
N PRO A 154 -23.67 22.38 16.24
CA PRO A 154 -22.73 21.33 16.62
C PRO A 154 -23.14 20.51 17.86
N CYS A 155 -24.01 21.07 18.71
CA CYS A 155 -24.57 20.33 19.85
C CYS A 155 -25.56 19.27 19.37
N MET A 156 -26.52 19.65 18.52
CA MET A 156 -27.53 18.74 18.00
C MET A 156 -26.92 17.64 17.15
N ARG A 157 -25.91 17.96 16.33
CA ARG A 157 -25.19 16.95 15.53
C ARG A 157 -24.62 15.82 16.39
N ARG A 158 -24.10 16.15 17.57
CA ARG A 158 -23.40 15.21 18.46
C ARG A 158 -24.30 14.38 19.37
N HIS A 159 -25.54 14.83 19.63
CA HIS A 159 -26.39 14.21 20.65
C HIS A 159 -27.72 13.68 20.11
N ARG A 160 -28.24 14.22 19.00
CA ARG A 160 -29.53 13.80 18.46
C ARG A 160 -29.47 12.35 17.97
N THR A 161 -30.26 11.48 18.57
CA THR A 161 -30.41 10.08 18.15
C THR A 161 -31.44 9.95 17.03
N VAL A 162 -31.43 8.83 16.29
CA VAL A 162 -32.42 8.58 15.23
C VAL A 162 -33.83 8.49 15.81
N ALA A 163 -34.00 7.82 16.95
CA ALA A 163 -35.29 7.71 17.64
C ALA A 163 -35.87 9.09 17.98
N GLU A 164 -35.04 9.97 18.56
CA GLU A 164 -35.47 11.33 18.89
C GLU A 164 -35.77 12.15 17.64
N ALA A 165 -34.94 12.03 16.61
CA ALA A 165 -35.07 12.80 15.38
C ALA A 165 -36.36 12.47 14.63
N LEU A 166 -36.70 11.18 14.54
CA LEU A 166 -37.89 10.71 13.84
C LEU A 166 -39.18 10.95 14.63
N THR A 167 -39.11 10.93 15.97
CA THR A 167 -40.25 11.25 16.84
C THR A 167 -40.72 12.67 16.55
N ASP A 168 -41.99 12.82 16.17
CA ASP A 168 -42.64 14.09 15.78
C ASP A 168 -41.84 14.92 14.76
N ARG A 169 -41.00 14.24 13.94
CA ARG A 169 -40.10 14.88 12.97
C ARG A 169 -39.24 15.99 13.59
N ARG A 170 -38.78 15.79 14.84
CA ARG A 170 -37.97 16.78 15.58
C ARG A 170 -36.71 17.21 14.85
N TRP A 171 -36.17 16.38 13.96
CA TRP A 171 -35.01 16.76 13.13
C TRP A 171 -35.22 18.06 12.33
N ILE A 172 -36.46 18.40 11.96
CA ILE A 172 -36.77 19.64 11.25
C ILE A 172 -36.46 20.85 12.12
N LYS A 173 -36.74 20.76 13.43
CA LYS A 173 -36.48 21.82 14.42
C LYS A 173 -34.98 22.03 14.67
N ASP A 174 -34.15 21.06 14.32
CA ASP A 174 -32.70 21.17 14.48
C ASP A 174 -32.08 22.11 13.41
N ILE A 175 -32.80 22.40 12.33
CA ILE A 175 -32.32 23.18 11.18
C ILE A 175 -32.59 24.67 11.43
N ALA A 176 -31.53 25.47 11.50
CA ALA A 176 -31.62 26.90 11.78
C ALA A 176 -31.54 27.80 10.53
N GLY A 177 -32.29 28.89 10.57
CA GLY A 177 -32.23 29.98 9.58
C GLY A 177 -32.93 29.67 8.25
N ALA A 178 -32.96 30.68 7.37
CA ALA A 178 -33.65 30.59 6.08
C ALA A 178 -32.92 29.64 5.11
N LEU A 179 -33.64 28.71 4.48
CA LEU A 179 -33.07 27.75 3.54
C LEU A 179 -32.93 28.39 2.15
N GLY A 180 -31.71 28.37 1.61
CA GLY A 180 -31.48 28.69 0.20
C GLY A 180 -31.99 27.56 -0.71
N ILE A 181 -32.06 27.80 -2.02
CA ILE A 181 -32.60 26.85 -3.01
C ILE A 181 -31.94 25.46 -2.88
N GLN A 182 -30.62 25.40 -2.76
CA GLN A 182 -29.90 24.14 -2.63
C GLN A 182 -30.26 23.39 -1.35
N ALA A 183 -30.40 24.10 -0.23
CA ALA A 183 -30.81 23.51 1.04
C ALA A 183 -32.26 23.02 0.99
N ILE A 184 -33.16 23.70 0.26
CA ILE A 184 -34.54 23.24 0.05
C ILE A 184 -34.56 21.91 -0.74
N LEU A 185 -33.77 21.81 -1.81
CA LEU A 185 -33.67 20.57 -2.59
C LEU A 185 -33.14 19.40 -1.73
N GLU A 186 -32.10 19.67 -0.94
CA GLU A 186 -31.56 18.70 0.01
C GLU A 186 -32.56 18.31 1.09
N TYR A 187 -33.34 19.25 1.61
CA TYR A 187 -34.42 19.00 2.57
C TYR A 187 -35.48 18.06 1.99
N LEU A 188 -35.94 18.31 0.75
CA LEU A 188 -36.93 17.47 0.08
C LEU A 188 -36.38 16.05 -0.17
N LYS A 189 -35.11 15.94 -0.55
CA LYS A 189 -34.43 14.64 -0.68
C LYS A 189 -34.33 13.91 0.67
N LEU A 190 -33.96 14.63 1.73
CA LEU A 190 -33.89 14.06 3.07
C LEU A 190 -35.27 13.58 3.52
N TRP A 191 -36.31 14.36 3.26
CA TRP A 191 -37.69 14.01 3.59
C TRP A 191 -38.13 12.70 2.95
N SER A 192 -37.87 12.51 1.66
CA SER A 192 -38.25 11.29 0.94
C SER A 192 -37.50 10.07 1.48
N LEU A 193 -36.21 10.20 1.80
CA LEU A 193 -35.41 9.12 2.39
C LEU A 193 -35.87 8.76 3.81
N LEU A 194 -36.16 9.77 4.64
CA LEU A 194 -36.56 9.56 6.03
C LEU A 194 -38.00 9.06 6.16
N HIS A 195 -38.87 9.31 5.18
CA HIS A 195 -40.24 8.82 5.21
C HIS A 195 -40.32 7.28 5.21
N LEU A 196 -39.33 6.61 4.62
CA LEU A 196 -39.23 5.15 4.58
C LEU A 196 -38.50 4.57 5.80
N ALA A 197 -37.84 5.41 6.60
CA ALA A 197 -37.10 4.97 7.77
C ALA A 197 -38.05 4.76 8.97
N THR A 198 -38.06 3.54 9.52
CA THR A 198 -38.82 3.21 10.73
C THR A 198 -37.90 2.55 11.74
N CYS A 199 -37.98 3.00 13.00
CA CYS A 199 -37.31 2.32 14.11
C CYS A 199 -38.12 1.09 14.51
N ILE A 200 -37.44 0.02 14.91
CA ILE A 200 -38.01 -1.20 15.44
C ILE A 200 -37.71 -1.24 16.96
N PRO A 201 -38.66 -0.88 17.83
CA PRO A 201 -38.39 -0.69 19.26
C PRO A 201 -37.88 -1.94 20.00
N THR A 202 -38.12 -3.13 19.46
CA THR A 202 -37.75 -4.41 20.06
C THR A 202 -36.32 -4.85 19.72
N THR A 203 -35.68 -4.21 18.74
CA THR A 203 -34.38 -4.65 18.21
C THR A 203 -33.36 -3.57 18.50
N PRO A 204 -32.27 -3.84 19.24
CA PRO A 204 -31.25 -2.84 19.47
C PRO A 204 -30.54 -2.48 18.16
N ASP A 205 -30.11 -1.22 18.05
CA ASP A 205 -29.19 -0.79 16.98
C ASP A 205 -27.94 -1.68 16.91
N SER A 206 -27.43 -1.91 15.69
CA SER A 206 -26.22 -2.68 15.48
C SER A 206 -25.17 -1.90 14.68
N PHE A 207 -23.90 -2.12 15.01
CA PHE A 207 -22.75 -1.52 14.34
C PHE A 207 -21.88 -2.62 13.74
N SER A 208 -21.52 -2.48 12.47
CA SER A 208 -20.64 -3.40 11.77
C SER A 208 -19.44 -2.68 11.17
N TRP A 209 -18.26 -3.31 11.31
CA TRP A 209 -17.02 -2.84 10.73
C TRP A 209 -16.95 -3.22 9.26
N LYS A 210 -16.92 -2.22 8.37
CA LYS A 210 -17.03 -2.39 6.92
C LYS A 210 -15.96 -3.30 6.29
N TRP A 211 -14.82 -3.47 6.95
CA TRP A 211 -13.61 -4.06 6.37
C TRP A 211 -13.37 -5.52 6.75
N GLU A 212 -14.26 -6.13 7.53
CA GLU A 212 -14.18 -7.54 7.93
C GLU A 212 -15.54 -8.21 7.81
N SER A 213 -15.57 -9.46 7.32
CA SER A 213 -16.82 -10.21 7.14
C SER A 213 -17.53 -10.52 8.47
N SER A 214 -16.80 -10.56 9.57
CA SER A 214 -17.36 -10.71 10.92
C SER A 214 -18.07 -9.45 11.44
N GLY A 215 -17.93 -8.32 10.76
CA GLY A 215 -18.39 -7.02 11.25
C GLY A 215 -17.64 -6.52 12.50
N GLN A 216 -16.62 -7.22 12.97
CA GLN A 216 -15.86 -6.85 14.16
C GLN A 216 -14.61 -6.05 13.80
N TYR A 217 -14.23 -5.14 14.70
CA TYR A 217 -13.03 -4.36 14.55
C TYR A 217 -11.77 -5.21 14.69
N ILE A 218 -10.88 -5.13 13.69
CA ILE A 218 -9.54 -5.73 13.72
C ILE A 218 -8.53 -4.69 13.25
N SER A 219 -7.54 -4.34 14.09
CA SER A 219 -6.52 -3.33 13.77
C SER A 219 -5.77 -3.59 12.45
N ARG A 220 -5.59 -4.87 12.07
CA ARG A 220 -5.00 -5.25 10.78
C ARG A 220 -5.86 -4.83 9.59
N SER A 221 -7.18 -4.99 9.66
CA SER A 221 -8.10 -4.56 8.60
C SER A 221 -8.14 -3.04 8.52
N SER A 222 -8.19 -2.36 9.67
CA SER A 222 -8.17 -0.91 9.79
C SER A 222 -6.89 -0.32 9.18
N TYR A 223 -5.72 -0.92 9.50
CA TYR A 223 -4.46 -0.49 8.92
C TYR A 223 -4.45 -0.63 7.39
N LYS A 224 -4.98 -1.73 6.85
CA LYS A 224 -5.10 -1.91 5.39
C LYS A 224 -6.06 -0.89 4.77
N ALA A 225 -7.19 -0.61 5.42
CA ALA A 225 -8.20 0.34 4.97
C ALA A 225 -7.66 1.77 4.89
N LEU A 226 -6.70 2.15 5.73
CA LEU A 226 -6.02 3.46 5.64
C LEU A 226 -5.19 3.64 4.35
N PHE A 227 -4.94 2.57 3.58
CA PHE A 227 -4.35 2.65 2.25
C PHE A 227 -5.38 2.60 1.11
N PHE A 228 -6.67 2.48 1.44
CA PHE A 228 -7.73 2.52 0.44
C PHE A 228 -7.69 3.84 -0.34
N GLY A 229 -7.91 3.77 -1.66
CA GLY A 229 -7.77 4.91 -2.56
C GLY A 229 -6.35 5.13 -3.11
N ARG A 230 -5.32 4.41 -2.63
CA ARG A 230 -4.01 4.43 -3.30
C ARG A 230 -4.03 3.65 -4.61
N ILE A 231 -3.23 4.10 -5.57
CA ILE A 231 -3.03 3.43 -6.86
C ILE A 231 -2.39 2.06 -6.62
N SER A 232 -3.06 1.01 -7.09
CA SER A 232 -2.56 -0.36 -7.00
C SER A 232 -1.29 -0.56 -7.84
N PHE A 233 -0.43 -1.46 -7.39
CA PHE A 233 0.83 -1.81 -8.04
C PHE A 233 0.91 -3.32 -8.25
N LEU A 234 1.25 -3.74 -9.47
CA LEU A 234 1.38 -5.14 -9.85
C LEU A 234 2.65 -5.75 -9.24
N SER A 235 2.53 -6.11 -7.96
CA SER A 235 3.64 -6.57 -7.12
C SER A 235 3.85 -8.09 -7.17
N THR A 236 2.83 -8.82 -7.65
CA THR A 236 2.79 -10.28 -7.71
C THR A 236 4.03 -10.90 -8.36
N PRO A 237 4.45 -10.52 -9.59
CA PRO A 237 5.61 -11.14 -10.23
C PRO A 237 6.91 -10.94 -9.43
N ILE A 238 7.00 -9.86 -8.66
CA ILE A 238 8.19 -9.53 -7.88
C ILE A 238 8.27 -10.37 -6.60
N TRP A 239 7.16 -10.43 -5.85
CA TRP A 239 7.20 -11.00 -4.49
C TRP A 239 6.82 -12.47 -4.43
N LYS A 240 6.09 -12.99 -5.42
CA LYS A 240 5.74 -14.41 -5.54
C LYS A 240 6.78 -15.24 -6.30
N SER A 241 7.76 -14.61 -6.96
CA SER A 241 8.89 -15.35 -7.54
C SER A 241 9.65 -16.11 -6.46
N LEU A 242 10.29 -17.21 -6.83
CA LEU A 242 11.08 -18.05 -5.93
C LEU A 242 12.54 -17.59 -5.83
N ALA A 243 12.88 -16.48 -6.49
CA ALA A 243 14.21 -15.89 -6.47
C ALA A 243 14.67 -15.55 -5.03
N PRO A 244 15.98 -15.50 -4.76
CA PRO A 244 16.49 -15.06 -3.47
C PRO A 244 15.95 -13.68 -3.07
N PRO A 245 15.75 -13.40 -1.77
CA PRO A 245 15.16 -12.14 -1.32
C PRO A 245 15.92 -10.89 -1.79
N ARG A 246 17.25 -10.98 -1.99
CA ARG A 246 18.08 -9.90 -2.56
C ARG A 246 17.67 -9.55 -4.00
N CYS A 247 17.35 -10.55 -4.82
CA CYS A 247 16.98 -10.39 -6.22
C CYS A 247 15.55 -9.83 -6.34
N ARG A 248 14.62 -10.26 -5.47
CA ARG A 248 13.28 -9.66 -5.37
C ARG A 248 13.34 -8.19 -4.94
N PHE A 249 14.22 -7.85 -3.99
CA PHE A 249 14.44 -6.46 -3.58
C PHE A 249 15.00 -5.62 -4.74
N PHE A 250 15.95 -6.14 -5.51
CA PHE A 250 16.42 -5.51 -6.73
C PHE A 250 15.29 -5.30 -7.74
N LEU A 251 14.51 -6.34 -8.03
CA LEU A 251 13.41 -6.25 -8.99
C LEU A 251 12.33 -5.24 -8.54
N TRP A 252 12.10 -5.13 -7.23
CA TRP A 252 11.27 -4.06 -6.68
C TRP A 252 11.85 -2.68 -6.98
N LEU A 253 13.16 -2.46 -6.81
CA LEU A 253 13.81 -1.20 -7.20
C LEU A 253 13.69 -0.92 -8.69
N VAL A 254 13.84 -1.94 -9.55
CA VAL A 254 13.64 -1.83 -11.00
C VAL A 254 12.23 -1.32 -11.29
N ALA A 255 11.21 -1.96 -10.72
CA ALA A 255 9.81 -1.66 -11.02
C ALA A 255 9.34 -0.28 -10.54
N ILE A 256 10.07 0.36 -9.63
CA ILE A 256 9.80 1.74 -9.19
C ILE A 256 10.81 2.74 -9.77
N ASN A 257 11.62 2.30 -10.74
CA ASN A 257 12.72 3.01 -11.38
C ASN A 257 13.68 3.66 -10.37
N ARG A 258 14.23 2.87 -9.43
CA ARG A 258 15.12 3.34 -8.35
C ARG A 258 16.47 2.62 -8.26
N CYS A 259 16.91 1.99 -9.34
CA CYS A 259 18.28 1.50 -9.53
C CYS A 259 19.23 2.65 -9.89
N TRP A 260 20.53 2.52 -9.62
CA TRP A 260 21.52 3.55 -9.98
C TRP A 260 22.02 3.33 -11.40
N THR A 261 21.36 3.99 -12.35
CA THR A 261 21.69 4.00 -13.79
C THR A 261 22.10 5.42 -14.22
N ALA A 262 22.68 5.57 -15.41
CA ALA A 262 23.18 6.88 -15.86
C ALA A 262 22.11 7.99 -15.81
N ASP A 263 20.87 7.71 -16.25
CA ASP A 263 19.74 8.65 -16.16
C ASP A 263 19.48 9.16 -14.73
N ARG A 264 19.60 8.28 -13.72
CA ARG A 264 19.41 8.68 -12.32
C ARG A 264 20.59 9.47 -11.78
N LEU A 265 21.81 9.05 -12.11
CA LEU A 265 23.02 9.79 -11.74
C LEU A 265 22.96 11.20 -12.32
N ARG A 266 22.57 11.34 -13.60
CA ARG A 266 22.30 12.61 -14.27
C ARG A 266 21.27 13.45 -13.54
N SER A 267 20.12 12.86 -13.17
CA SER A 267 19.07 13.57 -12.42
C SER A 267 19.51 14.07 -11.03
N GLN A 268 20.61 13.54 -10.50
CA GLN A 268 21.21 13.94 -9.23
C GLN A 268 22.47 14.80 -9.40
N GLY A 269 22.87 15.15 -10.64
CA GLY A 269 24.10 15.90 -10.92
C GLY A 269 25.38 15.12 -10.61
N LEU A 270 25.33 13.79 -10.61
CA LEU A 270 26.49 12.93 -10.36
C LEU A 270 27.16 12.51 -11.68
N PRO A 271 28.48 12.25 -11.68
CA PRO A 271 29.18 11.76 -12.87
C PRO A 271 28.54 10.49 -13.44
N HIS A 272 28.39 10.45 -14.76
CA HIS A 272 27.78 9.34 -15.48
C HIS A 272 28.41 9.18 -16.86
N LEU A 273 28.24 8.01 -17.46
CA LEU A 273 28.52 7.82 -18.89
C LEU A 273 27.34 8.35 -19.72
N ASP A 274 27.61 8.90 -20.90
CA ASP A 274 26.57 9.41 -21.79
C ASP A 274 25.78 8.29 -22.49
N ARG A 275 26.43 7.14 -22.64
CA ARG A 275 25.90 5.98 -23.36
C ARG A 275 25.86 4.75 -22.46
N CYS A 276 24.98 3.82 -22.79
CA CYS A 276 24.85 2.55 -22.09
C CYS A 276 26.13 1.73 -22.19
N VAL A 277 26.67 1.31 -21.05
CA VAL A 277 27.91 0.52 -20.96
C VAL A 277 27.80 -0.87 -21.61
N LEU A 278 26.57 -1.32 -21.89
CA LEU A 278 26.33 -2.60 -22.55
C LEU A 278 26.46 -2.49 -24.07
N CYS A 279 25.76 -1.55 -24.72
CA CYS A 279 25.67 -1.44 -26.18
C CYS A 279 26.34 -0.22 -26.81
N ASP A 280 26.73 0.79 -26.03
CA ASP A 280 27.31 2.06 -26.48
C ASP A 280 26.49 2.85 -27.54
N GLN A 281 25.15 2.67 -27.57
CA GLN A 281 24.28 3.26 -28.60
C GLN A 281 23.31 4.33 -28.08
N LYS A 282 22.71 4.12 -26.91
CA LYS A 282 21.64 4.95 -26.33
C LYS A 282 21.96 5.34 -24.90
N GLU A 283 21.27 6.34 -24.38
CA GLU A 283 21.34 6.70 -22.97
C GLU A 283 20.90 5.55 -22.07
N GLU A 284 21.58 5.38 -20.94
CA GLU A 284 21.31 4.29 -20.02
C GLU A 284 20.16 4.63 -19.05
N SER A 285 19.09 3.86 -19.13
CA SER A 285 18.06 3.75 -18.09
C SER A 285 17.87 2.29 -17.68
N ILE A 286 17.22 2.03 -16.54
CA ILE A 286 16.99 0.64 -16.11
C ILE A 286 16.14 -0.15 -17.11
N ASP A 287 15.14 0.50 -17.71
CA ASP A 287 14.30 -0.11 -18.74
C ASP A 287 15.09 -0.34 -20.04
N HIS A 288 15.98 0.59 -20.42
CA HIS A 288 16.90 0.36 -21.53
C HIS A 288 17.81 -0.83 -21.24
N ILE A 289 18.52 -0.86 -20.10
CA ILE A 289 19.42 -1.98 -19.75
C ILE A 289 18.69 -3.32 -19.83
N LEU A 290 17.48 -3.41 -19.29
CA LEU A 290 16.81 -4.69 -19.13
C LEU A 290 16.02 -5.14 -20.37
N VAL A 291 15.28 -4.25 -21.05
CA VAL A 291 14.44 -4.65 -22.20
C VAL A 291 14.74 -3.90 -23.50
N GLY A 292 15.34 -2.70 -23.43
CA GLY A 292 15.62 -1.88 -24.61
C GLY A 292 16.98 -2.14 -25.29
N CYS A 293 17.96 -2.65 -24.55
CA CYS A 293 19.33 -2.82 -24.99
C CYS A 293 19.44 -4.04 -25.92
N PRO A 294 19.99 -3.90 -27.15
CA PRO A 294 20.15 -5.02 -28.07
C PRO A 294 20.93 -6.20 -27.47
N GLU A 295 22.00 -5.88 -26.73
CA GLU A 295 22.86 -6.84 -26.06
C GLU A 295 22.10 -7.68 -25.01
N SER A 296 21.33 -7.01 -24.14
CA SER A 296 20.48 -7.71 -23.16
C SER A 296 19.38 -8.53 -23.82
N ARG A 297 18.78 -8.04 -24.92
CA ARG A 297 17.76 -8.77 -25.69
C ARG A 297 18.28 -10.07 -26.29
N GLN A 298 19.57 -10.18 -26.58
CA GLN A 298 20.18 -11.44 -27.02
C GLN A 298 20.04 -12.53 -25.94
N LEU A 299 20.31 -12.18 -24.67
CA LEU A 299 20.16 -13.11 -23.55
C LEU A 299 18.68 -13.51 -23.33
N TRP A 300 17.75 -12.56 -23.44
CA TRP A 300 16.30 -12.83 -23.47
C TRP A 300 15.92 -13.81 -24.57
N TRP A 301 16.43 -13.58 -25.78
CA TRP A 301 16.17 -14.42 -26.94
C TRP A 301 16.61 -15.86 -26.72
N TRP A 302 17.86 -16.10 -26.29
CA TRP A 302 18.37 -17.44 -26.03
C TRP A 302 17.53 -18.16 -24.96
N THR A 303 17.29 -17.50 -23.84
CA THR A 303 16.67 -18.15 -22.67
C THR A 303 15.18 -18.42 -22.89
N LEU A 304 14.41 -17.43 -23.37
CA LEU A 304 12.96 -17.58 -23.52
C LEU A 304 12.58 -18.50 -24.69
N ARG A 305 13.39 -18.57 -25.75
CA ARG A 305 13.19 -19.56 -26.81
C ARG A 305 13.48 -20.98 -26.32
N ALA A 306 14.58 -21.17 -25.61
CA ALA A 306 14.91 -22.49 -25.07
C ALA A 306 13.83 -22.98 -24.09
N LEU A 307 13.17 -22.09 -23.34
CA LEU A 307 12.02 -22.39 -22.49
C LEU A 307 10.69 -22.61 -23.24
N GLY A 308 10.67 -22.49 -24.56
CA GLY A 308 9.46 -22.67 -25.38
C GLY A 308 8.41 -21.56 -25.20
N ILE A 309 8.82 -20.34 -24.80
CA ILE A 309 7.93 -19.19 -24.60
C ILE A 309 8.36 -17.94 -25.40
N PRO A 310 8.54 -18.06 -26.73
CA PRO A 310 8.97 -16.93 -27.57
C PRO A 310 8.01 -15.75 -27.54
N ASP A 311 6.71 -15.96 -27.27
CA ASP A 311 5.70 -14.90 -27.18
C ASP A 311 5.93 -13.91 -26.03
N CYS A 312 6.80 -14.28 -25.08
CA CYS A 312 7.19 -13.43 -23.96
C CYS A 312 8.42 -12.58 -24.25
N LEU A 313 9.01 -12.63 -25.45
CA LEU A 313 10.22 -11.85 -25.77
C LEU A 313 9.96 -10.34 -25.68
N PRO A 314 10.86 -9.55 -25.06
CA PRO A 314 10.75 -8.10 -25.05
C PRO A 314 11.08 -7.53 -26.43
N ILE A 315 10.09 -6.93 -27.09
CA ILE A 315 10.22 -6.29 -28.40
C ILE A 315 9.78 -4.83 -28.26
N ASN A 316 10.74 -3.90 -28.33
CA ASN A 316 10.50 -2.45 -28.22
C ASN A 316 9.70 -2.04 -26.97
N GLU A 317 9.92 -2.72 -25.85
CA GLU A 317 9.20 -2.48 -24.61
C GLU A 317 9.69 -1.20 -23.91
N PRO A 318 8.81 -0.26 -23.54
CA PRO A 318 9.19 0.97 -22.87
C PRO A 318 9.48 0.76 -21.37
N SER A 319 8.94 -0.31 -20.77
CA SER A 319 9.12 -0.61 -19.35
C SER A 319 9.25 -2.11 -19.10
N PHE A 320 10.31 -2.49 -18.38
CA PHE A 320 10.52 -3.87 -17.94
C PHE A 320 9.37 -4.35 -17.05
N HIS A 321 8.86 -3.52 -16.14
CA HIS A 321 7.81 -3.93 -15.21
C HIS A 321 6.47 -4.20 -15.91
N LEU A 322 6.10 -3.34 -16.86
CA LEU A 322 4.89 -3.54 -17.67
C LEU A 322 5.03 -4.76 -18.57
N TRP A 323 6.18 -4.93 -19.23
CA TRP A 323 6.47 -6.12 -20.04
C TRP A 323 6.39 -7.41 -19.21
N LEU A 324 7.02 -7.46 -18.02
CA LEU A 324 6.98 -8.62 -17.13
C LEU A 324 5.53 -8.97 -16.76
N CYS A 325 4.72 -7.97 -16.41
CA CYS A 325 3.31 -8.17 -16.06
C CYS A 325 2.49 -8.65 -17.27
N GLY A 326 2.67 -8.04 -18.43
CA GLY A 326 1.97 -8.41 -19.67
C GLY A 326 2.33 -9.82 -20.14
N SER A 327 3.63 -10.15 -20.20
CA SER A 327 4.13 -11.47 -20.58
C SER A 327 3.64 -12.56 -19.63
N ARG A 328 3.59 -12.29 -18.32
CA ARG A 328 3.02 -13.22 -17.33
C ARG A 328 1.55 -13.56 -17.60
N MET A 329 0.76 -12.63 -18.16
CA MET A 329 -0.65 -12.87 -18.48
C MET A 329 -0.84 -13.78 -19.70
N LYS A 330 0.15 -13.88 -20.59
CA LYS A 330 0.17 -14.82 -21.72
C LYS A 330 0.34 -16.28 -21.29
N LEU A 331 0.86 -16.50 -20.08
CA LEU A 331 1.15 -17.82 -19.54
C LEU A 331 -0.01 -18.36 -18.71
N ARG A 332 -0.21 -19.69 -18.79
CA ARG A 332 -1.08 -20.44 -17.85
C ARG A 332 -0.60 -20.24 -16.42
N GLU A 333 -1.54 -20.21 -15.47
CA GLU A 333 -1.24 -19.88 -14.07
C GLU A 333 -0.12 -20.73 -13.46
N GLN A 334 -0.13 -22.04 -13.75
CA GLN A 334 0.87 -23.01 -13.31
C GLN A 334 2.31 -22.77 -13.81
N HIS A 335 2.53 -21.89 -14.79
CA HIS A 335 3.88 -21.57 -15.30
C HIS A 335 4.38 -20.20 -14.87
N ARG A 336 3.50 -19.35 -14.31
CA ARG A 336 3.80 -17.94 -14.00
C ARG A 336 4.91 -17.77 -12.97
N TRP A 337 4.88 -18.52 -11.87
CA TRP A 337 5.93 -18.53 -10.85
C TRP A 337 7.34 -18.86 -11.40
N GLY A 338 7.44 -19.80 -12.34
CA GLY A 338 8.71 -20.16 -12.97
C GLY A 338 9.23 -19.07 -13.88
N PHE A 339 8.34 -18.51 -14.71
CA PHE A 339 8.63 -17.34 -15.53
C PHE A 339 9.07 -16.13 -14.69
N ASP A 340 8.35 -15.84 -13.60
CA ASP A 340 8.68 -14.75 -12.66
C ASP A 340 10.10 -14.94 -12.09
N THR A 341 10.47 -16.19 -11.76
CA THR A 341 11.78 -16.54 -11.19
C THR A 341 12.90 -16.41 -12.21
N ILE A 342 12.73 -16.96 -13.41
CA ILE A 342 13.71 -16.89 -14.51
C ILE A 342 13.91 -15.44 -14.93
N THR A 343 12.83 -14.70 -15.14
CA THR A 343 12.90 -13.28 -15.50
C THR A 343 13.60 -12.45 -14.42
N THR A 344 13.42 -12.79 -13.14
CA THR A 344 14.18 -12.18 -12.04
C THR A 344 15.67 -12.49 -12.14
N LEU A 345 16.03 -13.74 -12.43
CA LEU A 345 17.43 -14.18 -12.59
C LEU A 345 18.12 -13.48 -13.76
N MET A 346 17.45 -13.42 -14.90
CA MET A 346 17.97 -12.77 -16.10
C MET A 346 18.22 -11.28 -15.87
N ALA A 347 17.24 -10.58 -15.30
CA ALA A 347 17.40 -9.17 -14.95
C ALA A 347 18.54 -8.95 -13.94
N TRP A 348 18.70 -9.86 -12.97
CA TRP A 348 19.79 -9.81 -12.00
C TRP A 348 21.16 -10.06 -12.64
N SER A 349 21.28 -11.01 -13.58
CA SER A 349 22.51 -11.29 -14.31
C SER A 349 22.95 -10.14 -15.21
N ILE A 350 22.01 -9.54 -15.96
CA ILE A 350 22.27 -8.32 -16.76
C ILE A 350 22.75 -7.18 -15.85
N TRP A 351 22.08 -6.99 -14.71
CA TRP A 351 22.46 -5.97 -13.74
C TRP A 351 23.86 -6.20 -13.16
N LYS A 352 24.23 -7.44 -12.84
CA LYS A 352 25.59 -7.77 -12.37
C LYS A 352 26.64 -7.44 -13.43
N GLU A 353 26.38 -7.75 -14.69
CA GLU A 353 27.31 -7.46 -15.79
C GLU A 353 27.50 -5.96 -15.98
N GLN A 354 26.41 -5.18 -15.95
CA GLN A 354 26.49 -3.72 -16.02
C GLN A 354 27.37 -3.14 -14.90
N ASN A 355 27.18 -3.60 -13.65
CA ASN A 355 28.01 -3.17 -12.54
C ASN A 355 29.47 -3.64 -12.68
N ASN A 356 29.72 -4.83 -13.23
CA ASN A 356 31.07 -5.34 -13.46
C ASN A 356 31.84 -4.45 -14.44
N ARG A 357 31.19 -4.02 -15.53
CA ARG A 357 31.79 -3.11 -16.50
C ARG A 357 32.07 -1.73 -15.92
N ILE A 358 31.17 -1.20 -15.08
CA ILE A 358 31.34 0.13 -14.48
C ILE A 358 32.40 0.14 -13.37
N PHE A 359 32.31 -0.78 -12.41
CA PHE A 359 33.11 -0.70 -11.19
C PHE A 359 34.43 -1.48 -11.28
N ASN A 360 34.47 -2.57 -12.05
CA ASN A 360 35.67 -3.40 -12.19
C ASN A 360 36.35 -3.22 -13.56
N GLN A 361 35.74 -2.46 -14.48
CA GLN A 361 36.23 -2.28 -15.86
C GLN A 361 36.46 -3.61 -16.59
N GLN A 362 35.68 -4.64 -16.23
CA GLN A 362 35.72 -5.96 -16.83
C GLN A 362 34.44 -6.21 -17.61
N SER A 363 34.57 -6.78 -18.80
CA SER A 363 33.44 -7.17 -19.66
C SER A 363 33.47 -8.67 -19.88
N LYS A 364 32.34 -9.34 -19.65
CA LYS A 364 32.15 -10.74 -20.02
C LYS A 364 31.41 -10.83 -21.35
N SER A 365 31.72 -11.86 -22.12
CA SER A 365 30.89 -12.25 -23.26
C SER A 365 29.50 -12.69 -22.77
N TRP A 366 28.48 -12.52 -23.60
CA TRP A 366 27.12 -12.95 -23.23
C TRP A 366 27.01 -14.47 -23.05
N ILE A 367 27.91 -15.25 -23.65
CA ILE A 367 28.01 -16.70 -23.41
C ILE A 367 28.48 -16.96 -21.98
N GLU A 368 29.49 -16.23 -21.48
CA GLU A 368 29.94 -16.34 -20.09
C GLU A 368 28.88 -15.87 -19.09
N VAL A 369 28.14 -14.80 -19.43
CA VAL A 369 27.01 -14.33 -18.61
C VAL A 369 25.91 -15.40 -18.56
N ALA A 370 25.58 -16.04 -19.68
CA ALA A 370 24.61 -17.12 -19.74
C ALA A 370 25.04 -18.35 -18.93
N LYS A 371 26.32 -18.75 -19.01
CA LYS A 371 26.87 -19.85 -18.20
C LYS A 371 26.78 -19.55 -16.70
N ALA A 372 27.23 -18.38 -16.28
CA ALA A 372 27.14 -17.95 -14.87
C ALA A 372 25.67 -17.83 -14.39
N MET A 373 24.75 -17.51 -15.30
CA MET A 373 23.32 -17.49 -15.00
C MET A 373 22.77 -18.90 -14.76
N VAL A 374 23.16 -19.89 -15.56
CA VAL A 374 22.77 -21.30 -15.36
C VAL A 374 23.34 -21.84 -14.04
N GLU A 375 24.59 -21.52 -13.70
CA GLU A 375 25.17 -21.89 -12.41
C GLU A 375 24.39 -21.28 -11.23
N GLU A 376 24.00 -19.99 -11.33
CA GLU A 376 23.19 -19.35 -10.29
C GLU A 376 21.76 -19.95 -10.23
N ALA A 377 21.19 -20.37 -11.35
CA ALA A 377 19.93 -21.10 -11.39
C ALA A 377 19.99 -22.43 -10.62
N VAL A 378 21.06 -23.22 -10.84
CA VAL A 378 21.29 -24.48 -10.13
C VAL A 378 21.41 -24.24 -8.63
N LEU A 379 22.12 -23.19 -8.22
CA LEU A 379 22.22 -22.80 -6.81
C LEU A 379 20.88 -22.35 -6.20
N TRP A 380 20.03 -21.66 -6.97
CA TRP A 380 18.69 -21.29 -6.51
C TRP A 380 17.81 -22.53 -6.32
N LYS A 381 17.95 -23.53 -7.19
CA LYS A 381 17.23 -24.80 -7.09
C LYS A 381 17.69 -25.65 -5.89
N SER A 382 18.98 -25.69 -5.59
CA SER A 382 19.49 -26.44 -4.42
C SER A 382 19.03 -25.84 -3.09
N THR A 383 18.83 -24.52 -3.05
CA THR A 383 18.33 -23.82 -1.85
C THR A 383 16.81 -23.78 -1.75
N ASN A 384 16.10 -23.97 -2.85
CA ASN A 384 14.64 -23.98 -2.90
C ASN A 384 14.13 -24.91 -4.01
N ALA A 385 13.69 -26.12 -3.63
CA ALA A 385 13.27 -27.18 -4.54
C ALA A 385 12.13 -26.79 -5.51
N GLY A 386 11.39 -25.70 -5.23
CA GLY A 386 10.34 -25.20 -6.11
C GLY A 386 10.84 -24.41 -7.33
N VAL A 387 12.12 -24.03 -7.39
CA VAL A 387 12.67 -23.28 -8.53
C VAL A 387 12.69 -24.21 -9.77
N PRO A 388 12.06 -23.81 -10.89
CA PRO A 388 12.03 -24.66 -12.09
C PRO A 388 13.44 -24.99 -12.56
N SER A 389 13.63 -26.18 -13.12
CA SER A 389 14.83 -26.49 -13.91
C SER A 389 14.92 -25.53 -15.08
N ILE A 390 15.90 -24.63 -15.04
CA ILE A 390 16.21 -23.71 -16.12
C ILE A 390 17.06 -24.48 -17.13
N LEU A 391 16.38 -25.24 -18.00
CA LEU A 391 16.89 -25.85 -19.23
C LEU A 391 18.07 -26.84 -19.10
N PRO A 392 18.14 -27.84 -19.99
CA PRO A 392 19.44 -28.40 -20.36
C PRO A 392 20.05 -27.45 -21.39
N LEU A 393 21.00 -26.61 -20.97
CA LEU A 393 21.99 -26.08 -21.90
C LEU A 393 23.25 -26.94 -21.79
#